data_AF-A0A7X3DKR4-F1
#
_entry.id   AF-A0A7X3DKR4-F1
#
_cell.length_a   1.000
_cell.length_b   1.000
_cell.length_c   1.000
_cell.angle_alpha   90.00
_cell.angle_beta   90.00
_cell.angle_gamma   90.00
#
_symmetry.space_group_name_H-M   'P 1'
#
loop_
_entity.id
_entity.type
_entity.pdbx_description
1 polymer ?
#
loop_
_entity_poly.entity_id
_entity_poly.type
_entity_poly.pdbx_seq_one_letter_code
_entity_poly.pdbx_strand_id
1 'polypeptide(L)' 'MVQKALKDRPAMVEVLAEAGAAVENITRFAHSQGYQVSKTADGPDWKLTLTK' A
#
# COMPACT_ATOMS: atom_id res chain seq x y z
N MET A 1 -6.52 -2.23 -8.24
CA MET A 1 -7.04 -1.99 -6.87
C MET A 1 -6.32 -2.89 -5.88
N VAL A 2 -5.77 -2.34 -4.78
CA VAL A 2 -4.89 -3.03 -3.82
C VAL A 2 -5.50 -4.30 -3.20
N GLN A 3 -6.83 -4.34 -3.04
CA GLN A 3 -7.56 -5.51 -2.54
C GLN A 3 -7.33 -6.75 -3.41
N LYS A 4 -7.27 -6.59 -4.73
CA LYS A 4 -6.99 -7.70 -5.65
C LYS A 4 -5.53 -8.14 -5.56
N ALA A 5 -4.60 -7.19 -5.37
CA ALA A 5 -3.17 -7.47 -5.27
C ALA A 5 -2.82 -8.24 -3.98
N LEU A 6 -3.56 -8.03 -2.89
CA LEU A 6 -3.35 -8.72 -1.62
C LEU A 6 -4.13 -10.04 -1.48
N LYS A 7 -4.95 -10.42 -2.48
CA LYS A 7 -5.83 -11.60 -2.41
C LYS A 7 -5.05 -12.90 -2.21
N ASP A 8 -3.98 -13.09 -2.99
CA ASP A 8 -3.11 -14.27 -2.94
C ASP A 8 -2.04 -14.18 -1.84
N ARG A 9 -2.16 -13.17 -0.95
CA ARG A 9 -1.23 -12.92 0.16
C ARG A 9 0.25 -12.95 -0.26
N PRO A 10 0.65 -12.17 -1.28
CA PRO A 10 2.05 -12.09 -1.71
C PRO A 10 2.95 -11.59 -0.56
N ALA A 11 4.23 -11.95 -0.60
CA ALA A 11 5.20 -11.50 0.41
C ALA A 11 5.43 -9.99 0.37
N MET A 12 5.33 -9.38 -0.82
CA MET A 12 5.55 -7.96 -1.05
C MET A 12 4.66 -7.43 -2.17
N VAL A 13 4.16 -6.20 -2.03
CA VAL A 13 3.44 -5.46 -3.08
C VAL A 13 3.88 -4.00 -3.08
N GLU A 14 4.15 -3.46 -4.26
CA GLU A 14 4.40 -2.03 -4.46
C GLU A 14 3.15 -1.37 -5.06
N VAL A 15 2.77 -0.21 -4.52
CA VAL A 15 1.60 0.55 -4.94
C VAL A 15 1.99 2.03 -5.08
N LEU A 16 1.67 2.63 -6.23
CA LEU A 16 1.74 4.08 -6.40
C LEU A 16 0.38 4.70 -6.04
N ALA A 17 0.40 5.79 -5.28
CA ALA A 17 -0.79 6.50 -4.83
C ALA A 17 -0.64 8.01 -5.06
N GLU A 18 -1.59 8.58 -5.78
CA GLU A 18 -1.62 9.97 -6.24
C GLU A 18 -2.10 11.00 -5.19
N ALA A 19 -2.64 10.53 -4.05
CA ALA A 19 -3.20 11.41 -3.03
C ALA A 19 -3.00 10.86 -1.61
N GLY A 20 -2.86 11.75 -0.63
CA GLY A 20 -2.74 11.40 0.79
C GLY A 20 -3.91 10.56 1.31
N ALA A 21 -5.14 10.86 0.87
CA ALA A 21 -6.32 10.08 1.23
C ALA A 21 -6.26 8.63 0.68
N ALA A 22 -5.63 8.41 -0.47
CA ALA A 22 -5.40 7.07 -1.00
C ALA A 22 -4.34 6.34 -0.18
N VAL A 23 -3.26 7.03 0.22
CA VAL A 23 -2.24 6.48 1.12
C VAL A 23 -2.85 6.01 2.44
N GLU A 24 -3.67 6.83 3.08
CA GLU A 24 -4.31 6.48 4.35
C GLU A 24 -5.25 5.27 4.22
N ASN A 25 -6.06 5.22 3.16
CA ASN A 25 -6.95 4.10 2.90
C ASN A 25 -6.18 2.80 2.62
N ILE A 26 -5.14 2.85 1.78
CA ILE A 26 -4.30 1.69 1.47
C ILE A 26 -3.57 1.21 2.72
N THR A 27 -3.01 2.13 3.51
CA THR A 27 -2.29 1.81 4.75
C THR A 27 -3.20 1.13 5.75
N ARG A 28 -4.41 1.68 5.98
CA ARG A 28 -5.41 1.08 6.87
C ARG A 28 -5.80 -0.33 6.42
N PHE A 29 -6.05 -0.51 5.11
CA PHE A 29 -6.43 -1.80 4.57
C PHE A 29 -5.30 -2.83 4.70
N ALA A 30 -4.07 -2.47 4.32
CA ALA A 30 -2.91 -3.35 4.40
C ALA A 30 -2.63 -3.79 5.85
N HIS A 31 -2.68 -2.88 6.81
CA HIS A 31 -2.56 -3.22 8.24
C HIS A 31 -3.65 -4.21 8.69
N SER A 32 -4.90 -4.02 8.27
CA SER A 32 -5.97 -4.98 8.56
C SER A 32 -5.75 -6.35 7.93
N GLN A 33 -4.94 -6.45 6.88
CA GLN A 33 -4.53 -7.72 6.26
C GLN A 33 -3.23 -8.29 6.85
N GLY A 34 -2.65 -7.64 7.87
CA GLY A 34 -1.43 -8.06 8.53
C GLY A 34 -0.14 -7.64 7.83
N TYR A 35 -0.20 -6.68 6.92
CA TYR A 35 0.98 -6.14 6.24
C TYR A 35 1.52 -4.92 6.98
N GLN A 36 2.85 -4.80 7.03
CA GLN A 36 3.55 -3.56 7.30
C GLN A 36 3.60 -2.69 6.04
N VAL A 37 3.52 -1.37 6.23
CA VAL A 37 3.51 -0.40 5.14
C VAL A 37 4.65 0.58 5.30
N SER A 38 5.51 0.65 4.29
CA SER A 38 6.49 1.74 4.13
C SER A 38 6.01 2.71 3.08
N LYS A 39 6.00 4.01 3.39
CA LYS A 39 5.63 5.07 2.45
C LYS A 39 6.83 5.95 2.14
N THR A 40 7.01 6.26 0.86
CA THR A 40 8.07 7.15 0.38
C THR A 40 7.45 8.13 -0.59
N ALA A 41 7.79 9.42 -0.44
CA ALA A 41 7.36 10.43 -1.41
C ALA A 41 8.09 10.21 -2.74
N ASP A 42 7.35 10.22 -3.85
CA ASP A 42 7.87 10.05 -5.20
C ASP A 42 7.31 11.19 -6.06
N GLY A 43 7.92 12.37 -5.94
CA GLY A 43 7.43 13.59 -6.59
C GLY A 43 6.04 14.01 -6.07
N PRO A 44 5.03 14.20 -6.94
CA PRO A 44 3.66 14.51 -6.52
C PRO A 44 2.92 13.28 -5.95
N ASP A 45 3.46 12.09 -6.18
CA ASP A 45 2.87 10.81 -5.80
C ASP A 45 3.54 10.21 -4.56
N TRP A 46 2.98 9.10 -4.09
CA TRP A 46 3.48 8.31 -2.98
C TRP A 46 3.71 6.89 -3.42
N LYS A 47 4.90 6.37 -3.16
CA LYS A 47 5.21 4.95 -3.29
C LYS A 47 4.97 4.25 -1.95
N LEU A 48 4.16 3.21 -1.98
CA LEU A 48 3.84 2.37 -0.84
C LEU A 48 4.37 0.97 -1.07
N THR A 49 5.15 0.49 -0.12
CA THR A 49 5.64 -0.88 -0.08
C THR A 49 4.95 -1.63 1.04
N LEU A 50 4.19 -2.66 0.69
CA LEU A 50 3.45 -3.53 1.59
C LEU A 50 4.23 -4.82 1.76
N THR A 51 4.62 -5.16 3.00
CA THR A 51 5.39 -6.38 3.30
C THR A 51 4.70 -7.15 4.40
N LYS A 52 4.73 -8.49 4.34
CA LYS A 52 4.15 -9.35 5.37
C LYS A 52 5.13 -9.71 6.47
#